data_AF-A0AAP4R9F4-F1
#
_entry.id   AF-A0AAP4R9F4-F1
#
_cell.length_a   1.000
_cell.length_b   1.000
_cell.length_c   1.000
_cell.angle_alpha   90.00
_cell.angle_beta   90.00
_cell.angle_gamma   90.00
#
_symmetry.space_group_name_H-M   'P 1'
#
loop_
_entity.id
_entity.type
_entity.pdbx_description
1 polymer ?
#
loop_
_entity_poly.entity_id
_entity_poly.type
_entity_poly.pdbx_seq_one_letter_code
_entity_poly.pdbx_strand_id
1 'polypeptide(L)'
;MKKNLILASLIASAALAACGGGGGGGSSSGAAPASGASSTQAAPVPMNPYTNQQAPGASTTTVTGEVYNSGVTNGATVAAYLVNADGSNGTLIGTATTGTDGTFSMTLNQAPYATASYVRFVATGGTYTSTADKTKQTNGSLELVTPYITTAFNNFVITPLSHVASQRMTQVASTGGTLAHAYTSAAGMVLPLIGFSDPILPQDTNTGGVDYLALVPGSSGDTLNAYADALNAVEAYGVKYDLPSSVVEQVLSQSQLTGQASTTLPNGAAINIGQWQSGTFNTSATYTLATLEAANANVPPYADMHQFMLWEYGHADCASGNYTPYFTRFPLAPGEPNLFTSGGACTAYNGYVSNIDAKVSTNQRSLALVTGPGYVPQTTPVVGAGQ
;
A
#
# COMPACT_ATOMS: atom_id res chain seq x y z
N MET A 1 -41.11 1.00 27.26
CA MET A 1 -41.72 2.34 27.28
C MET A 1 -41.56 2.96 25.90
N LYS A 2 -42.65 3.30 25.22
CA LYS A 2 -42.65 4.05 23.96
C LYS A 2 -42.44 5.53 24.24
N LYS A 3 -41.64 6.22 23.42
CA LYS A 3 -41.83 7.65 23.11
C LYS A 3 -41.33 7.94 21.69
N ASN A 4 -42.28 8.35 20.85
CA ASN A 4 -42.11 8.95 19.53
C ASN A 4 -41.87 10.46 19.66
N LEU A 5 -41.11 11.06 18.74
CA LEU A 5 -41.18 12.47 18.28
C LEU A 5 -40.45 12.51 16.92
N ILE A 6 -41.15 12.46 15.77
CA ILE A 6 -41.78 13.54 14.97
C ILE A 6 -40.82 14.62 14.46
N LEU A 7 -40.68 14.62 13.12
CA LEU A 7 -40.30 15.62 12.12
C LEU A 7 -40.29 17.11 12.52
N ALA A 8 -39.34 17.85 11.92
CA ALA A 8 -39.65 19.10 11.21
C ALA A 8 -38.58 19.43 10.14
N SER A 9 -39.03 19.55 8.89
CA SER A 9 -38.33 20.13 7.75
C SER A 9 -38.53 21.65 7.74
N LEU A 10 -37.53 22.43 7.33
CA LEU A 10 -37.76 23.79 6.81
C LEU A 10 -36.64 24.25 5.86
N ILE A 11 -37.10 24.69 4.70
CA ILE A 11 -36.39 25.26 3.55
C ILE A 11 -36.13 26.75 3.80
N ALA A 12 -35.00 27.29 3.34
CA ALA A 12 -34.90 28.69 2.92
C ALA A 12 -33.71 28.92 1.98
N SER A 13 -34.02 29.22 0.72
CA SER A 13 -33.13 29.82 -0.27
C SER A 13 -33.14 31.34 -0.12
N ALA A 14 -32.00 32.02 -0.32
CA ALA A 14 -31.98 33.44 -0.69
C ALA A 14 -30.70 33.79 -1.46
N ALA A 15 -30.88 34.31 -2.67
CA ALA A 15 -29.88 34.99 -3.47
C ALA A 15 -29.84 36.47 -3.10
N LEU A 16 -28.67 37.10 -3.14
CA LEU A 16 -28.53 38.55 -3.25
C LEU A 16 -27.55 38.89 -4.39
N ALA A 17 -28.04 39.73 -5.30
CA ALA A 17 -27.29 40.52 -6.26
C ALA A 17 -27.33 42.00 -5.84
N ALA A 18 -26.27 42.76 -6.21
CA ALA A 18 -26.11 44.24 -6.31
C ALA A 18 -24.71 44.63 -5.80
N CYS A 19 -24.00 45.68 -6.25
CA CYS A 19 -24.07 46.67 -7.34
C CYS A 19 -22.82 47.59 -7.18
N GLY A 20 -22.39 48.26 -8.25
CA GLY A 20 -21.46 49.42 -8.25
C GLY A 20 -20.24 49.16 -9.14
N GLY A 21 -20.00 49.83 -10.29
CA GLY A 21 -20.16 51.25 -10.66
C GLY A 21 -18.75 51.89 -10.69
N GLY A 22 -18.23 52.66 -11.65
CA GLY A 22 -18.62 53.18 -12.96
C GLY A 22 -17.49 54.15 -13.45
N GLY A 23 -17.50 54.54 -14.72
CA GLY A 23 -17.03 55.87 -15.18
C GLY A 23 -15.73 56.01 -15.99
N GLY A 24 -15.83 56.71 -17.14
CA GLY A 24 -14.80 57.65 -17.62
C GLY A 24 -14.12 57.32 -18.96
N GLY A 25 -14.48 58.06 -20.02
CA GLY A 25 -13.89 57.94 -21.37
C GLY A 25 -12.64 58.78 -21.63
N GLY A 26 -12.04 58.56 -22.81
CA GLY A 26 -10.95 59.38 -23.36
C GLY A 26 -10.52 58.87 -24.75
N SER A 27 -10.49 59.76 -25.74
CA SER A 27 -10.32 59.48 -27.17
C SER A 27 -8.85 59.34 -27.64
N SER A 28 -8.69 58.51 -28.67
CA SER A 28 -7.73 58.56 -29.81
C SER A 28 -6.22 58.65 -29.58
N SER A 29 -5.48 57.63 -30.07
CA SER A 29 -4.47 57.77 -31.14
C SER A 29 -3.91 56.39 -31.52
N GLY A 30 -3.63 56.19 -32.80
CA GLY A 30 -3.27 54.89 -33.38
C GLY A 30 -1.89 54.37 -33.00
N ALA A 31 -1.77 53.04 -32.93
CA ALA A 31 -0.50 52.32 -32.99
C ALA A 31 -0.74 50.95 -33.67
N ALA A 32 0.29 50.52 -34.41
CA ALA A 32 0.36 49.40 -35.36
C ALA A 32 -0.18 48.05 -34.86
N PRO A 33 -0.56 47.12 -35.76
CA PRO A 33 -0.91 45.76 -35.35
C PRO A 33 0.28 45.11 -34.65
N ALA A 34 0.11 44.85 -33.35
CA ALA A 34 1.02 44.01 -32.60
C ALA A 34 1.00 42.63 -33.23
N SER A 35 2.16 42.20 -33.74
CA SER A 35 2.44 40.80 -34.05
C SER A 35 2.08 39.99 -32.81
N GLY A 36 1.04 39.17 -32.92
CA GLY A 36 0.65 38.24 -31.87
C GLY A 36 1.82 37.32 -31.58
N ALA A 37 2.55 37.62 -30.51
CA ALA A 37 3.38 36.62 -29.86
C ALA A 37 2.42 35.53 -29.43
N SER A 38 2.42 34.42 -30.18
CA SER A 38 1.85 33.18 -29.71
C SER A 38 2.53 32.90 -28.37
N SER A 39 1.80 33.10 -27.27
CA SER A 39 2.23 32.61 -25.98
C SER A 39 2.26 31.09 -26.11
N THR A 40 3.42 30.53 -26.43
CA THR A 40 3.66 29.10 -26.24
C THR A 40 3.44 28.87 -24.77
N GLN A 41 2.25 28.35 -24.43
CA GLN A 41 1.91 27.93 -23.09
C GLN A 41 3.05 27.01 -22.63
N ALA A 42 3.73 27.39 -21.56
CA ALA A 42 4.83 26.59 -21.03
C ALA A 42 4.34 25.15 -20.85
N ALA A 43 5.13 24.17 -21.31
CA ALA A 43 4.78 22.77 -21.16
C ALA A 43 4.46 22.50 -19.68
N PRO A 44 3.36 21.81 -19.36
CA PRO A 44 3.01 21.57 -17.97
C PRO A 44 4.13 20.79 -17.28
N VAL A 45 4.48 21.22 -16.06
CA VAL A 45 5.52 20.58 -15.25
C VAL A 45 4.90 19.67 -14.20
N PRO A 46 5.52 18.52 -13.86
CA PRO A 46 5.06 17.66 -12.78
C PRO A 46 5.10 18.41 -11.44
N MET A 47 4.08 18.22 -10.60
CA MET A 47 3.94 18.88 -9.30
C MET A 47 3.92 17.85 -8.18
N ASN A 48 4.58 18.15 -7.07
CA ASN A 48 4.53 17.34 -5.86
C ASN A 48 3.21 17.60 -5.09
N PRO A 49 2.40 16.57 -4.81
CA PRO A 49 1.07 16.75 -4.21
C PRO A 49 1.09 17.20 -2.75
N TYR A 50 2.21 17.07 -2.05
CA TYR A 50 2.36 17.51 -0.66
C TYR A 50 2.77 18.98 -0.57
N THR A 51 3.68 19.42 -1.43
CA THR A 51 4.27 20.76 -1.36
C THR A 51 3.68 21.75 -2.35
N ASN A 52 2.93 21.26 -3.34
CA ASN A 52 2.48 22.03 -4.50
C ASN A 52 3.64 22.78 -5.19
N GLN A 53 4.85 22.22 -5.14
CA GLN A 53 6.03 22.70 -5.87
C GLN A 53 6.32 21.79 -7.06
N GLN A 54 7.12 22.27 -8.00
CA GLN A 54 7.60 21.45 -9.11
C GLN A 54 8.36 20.23 -8.58
N ALA A 55 8.07 19.05 -9.13
CA ALA A 55 8.79 17.83 -8.79
C ALA A 55 10.28 17.96 -9.20
N PRO A 56 11.21 17.43 -8.40
CA PRO A 56 12.63 17.47 -8.73
C PRO A 56 12.93 16.77 -10.06
N GLY A 57 13.88 17.31 -10.83
CA GLY A 57 14.34 16.73 -12.09
C GLY A 57 13.45 17.05 -13.30
N ALA A 58 13.97 16.74 -14.50
CA ALA A 58 13.23 16.87 -15.75
C ALA A 58 12.29 15.67 -15.98
N SER A 59 11.15 15.91 -16.64
CA SER A 59 10.23 14.85 -17.08
C SER A 59 10.97 13.78 -17.90
N THR A 60 10.62 12.51 -17.70
CA THR A 60 11.22 11.39 -18.44
C THR A 60 10.15 10.36 -18.81
N THR A 61 10.47 9.53 -19.82
CA THR A 61 9.69 8.34 -20.20
C THR A 61 10.36 7.04 -19.76
N THR A 62 11.58 7.10 -19.24
CA THR A 62 12.30 5.92 -18.75
C THR A 62 11.84 5.61 -17.34
N VAL A 63 11.42 4.37 -17.11
CA VAL A 63 11.01 3.85 -15.80
C VAL A 63 11.76 2.56 -15.52
N THR A 64 12.28 2.42 -14.32
CA THR A 64 12.74 1.16 -13.76
C THR A 64 11.93 0.81 -12.52
N GLY A 65 12.05 -0.42 -12.06
CA GLY A 65 11.42 -0.79 -10.82
C GLY A 65 11.54 -2.26 -10.50
N GLU A 66 10.79 -2.66 -9.49
CA GLU A 66 10.74 -4.00 -8.95
C GLU A 66 9.31 -4.35 -8.54
N VAL A 67 8.93 -5.62 -8.65
CA VAL A 67 7.71 -6.15 -8.04
C VAL A 67 8.13 -7.03 -6.86
N TYR A 68 7.73 -6.63 -5.66
CA TYR A 68 8.12 -7.27 -4.41
C TYR A 68 6.89 -7.52 -3.55
N ASN A 69 6.51 -8.79 -3.37
CA ASN A 69 5.41 -9.15 -2.47
C ASN A 69 5.96 -9.22 -1.05
N SER A 70 6.51 -10.37 -0.66
CA SER A 70 7.46 -10.49 0.46
C SER A 70 8.85 -10.93 0.00
N GLY A 71 8.97 -11.26 -1.28
CA GLY A 71 10.19 -11.49 -2.03
C GLY A 71 9.97 -11.08 -3.49
N VAL A 72 11.03 -11.17 -4.28
CA VAL A 72 11.03 -10.74 -5.68
C VAL A 72 10.06 -11.56 -6.53
N THR A 73 9.24 -10.89 -7.33
CA THR A 73 8.24 -11.51 -8.20
C THR A 73 8.77 -11.65 -9.62
N ASN A 74 9.09 -12.88 -10.01
CA ASN A 74 9.60 -13.24 -11.34
C ASN A 74 8.47 -13.43 -12.36
N GLY A 75 8.61 -12.86 -13.55
CA GLY A 75 7.71 -13.08 -14.69
C GLY A 75 6.36 -12.37 -14.59
N ALA A 76 6.22 -11.36 -13.73
CA ALA A 76 5.03 -10.52 -13.68
C ALA A 76 5.00 -9.58 -14.90
N THR A 77 3.82 -9.36 -15.47
CA THR A 77 3.61 -8.31 -16.47
C THR A 77 3.27 -7.01 -15.77
N VAL A 78 4.07 -5.98 -15.98
CA VAL A 78 3.87 -4.62 -15.44
C VAL A 78 3.33 -3.73 -16.55
N ALA A 79 2.14 -3.18 -16.34
CA ALA A 79 1.49 -2.24 -17.24
C ALA A 79 1.38 -0.86 -16.60
N ALA A 80 1.73 0.20 -17.33
CA ALA A 80 1.63 1.58 -16.87
C ALA A 80 0.43 2.27 -17.52
N TYR A 81 -0.45 2.85 -16.72
CA TYR A 81 -1.65 3.56 -17.14
C TYR A 81 -1.62 5.00 -16.67
N LEU A 82 -2.13 5.94 -17.47
CA LEU A 82 -2.58 7.22 -16.93
C LEU A 82 -3.72 6.98 -15.96
N VAL A 83 -3.82 7.78 -14.90
CA VAL A 83 -4.94 7.72 -13.97
C VAL A 83 -6.00 8.76 -14.35
N ASN A 84 -7.24 8.31 -14.53
CA ASN A 84 -8.39 9.18 -14.79
C ASN A 84 -8.76 9.98 -13.53
N ALA A 85 -9.57 11.04 -13.67
CA ALA A 85 -9.97 11.89 -12.55
C ALA A 85 -10.75 11.15 -11.44
N ASP A 86 -11.49 10.09 -11.81
CA ASP A 86 -12.22 9.21 -10.89
C ASP A 86 -11.33 8.14 -10.22
N GLY A 87 -10.02 8.17 -10.50
CA GLY A 87 -9.04 7.22 -10.00
C GLY A 87 -8.97 5.93 -10.81
N SER A 88 -9.81 5.72 -11.83
CA SER A 88 -9.73 4.51 -12.67
C SER A 88 -8.51 4.51 -13.61
N ASN A 89 -8.20 3.35 -14.18
CA ASN A 89 -7.17 3.24 -15.22
C ASN A 89 -7.63 3.91 -16.51
N GLY A 90 -6.83 4.83 -17.01
CA GLY A 90 -6.97 5.48 -18.30
C GLY A 90 -6.14 4.78 -19.38
N THR A 91 -5.53 5.59 -20.25
CA THR A 91 -4.72 5.09 -21.37
C THR A 91 -3.50 4.30 -20.90
N LEU A 92 -3.30 3.11 -21.46
CA LEU A 92 -2.06 2.34 -21.32
C LEU A 92 -0.91 3.06 -22.06
N ILE A 93 0.18 3.31 -21.34
CA ILE A 93 1.33 4.09 -21.83
C ILE A 93 2.66 3.31 -21.80
N GLY A 94 2.67 2.08 -21.29
CA GLY A 94 3.84 1.21 -21.36
C GLY A 94 3.60 -0.17 -20.76
N THR A 95 4.43 -1.13 -21.15
CA THR A 95 4.43 -2.49 -20.62
C THR A 95 5.86 -3.02 -20.47
N ALA A 96 6.07 -3.88 -19.50
CA ALA A 96 7.32 -4.59 -19.23
C ALA A 96 7.02 -5.94 -18.56
N THR A 97 8.04 -6.80 -18.46
CA THR A 97 7.97 -8.05 -17.70
C THR A 97 9.12 -8.07 -16.71
N THR A 98 8.86 -8.54 -15.48
CA THR A 98 9.93 -8.64 -14.48
C THR A 98 10.90 -9.78 -14.81
N GLY A 99 12.18 -9.54 -14.55
CA GLY A 99 13.23 -10.54 -14.61
C GLY A 99 13.20 -11.51 -13.43
N THR A 100 14.18 -12.41 -13.37
CA THR A 100 14.32 -13.39 -12.27
C THR A 100 14.64 -12.75 -10.92
N ASP A 101 15.16 -11.54 -10.93
CA ASP A 101 15.42 -10.69 -9.77
C ASP A 101 14.23 -9.79 -9.41
N GLY A 102 13.08 -9.95 -10.07
CA GLY A 102 11.88 -9.14 -9.86
C GLY A 102 11.94 -7.74 -10.49
N THR A 103 13.06 -7.36 -11.10
CA THR A 103 13.24 -6.02 -11.67
C THR A 103 12.59 -5.89 -13.04
N PHE A 104 12.15 -4.69 -13.40
CA PHE A 104 11.67 -4.36 -14.74
C PHE A 104 12.26 -3.02 -15.23
N SER A 105 12.32 -2.87 -16.55
CA SER A 105 12.64 -1.61 -17.21
C SER A 105 11.63 -1.37 -18.33
N MET A 106 11.14 -0.13 -18.43
CA MET A 106 10.08 0.28 -19.33
C MET A 106 10.41 1.63 -19.96
N THR A 107 10.05 1.81 -21.22
CA THR A 107 9.96 3.13 -21.85
C THR A 107 8.51 3.46 -22.13
N LEU A 108 8.03 4.56 -21.58
CA LEU A 108 6.67 5.05 -21.79
C LEU A 108 6.54 5.65 -23.19
N ASN A 109 5.40 5.42 -23.85
CA ASN A 109 5.11 5.95 -25.18
C ASN A 109 4.83 7.47 -25.19
N GLN A 110 4.69 8.07 -24.00
CA GLN A 110 4.58 9.51 -23.80
C GLN A 110 5.07 9.92 -22.40
N ALA A 111 5.55 11.14 -22.27
CA ALA A 111 5.76 11.73 -20.95
C ALA A 111 4.38 12.00 -20.30
N PRO A 112 4.13 11.62 -19.04
CA PRO A 112 2.79 11.67 -18.46
C PRO A 112 2.15 13.08 -18.38
N TYR A 113 2.96 14.13 -18.35
CA TYR A 113 2.57 15.47 -17.88
C TYR A 113 2.00 16.43 -18.95
N ALA A 114 1.47 15.94 -20.07
CA ALA A 114 0.77 16.82 -21.01
C ALA A 114 -0.66 17.18 -20.54
N THR A 115 -1.33 16.27 -19.82
CA THR A 115 -2.74 16.40 -19.40
C THR A 115 -3.12 15.60 -18.13
N ALA A 116 -2.28 14.66 -17.68
CA ALA A 116 -2.54 13.80 -16.53
C ALA A 116 -1.43 13.93 -15.48
N SER A 117 -1.81 13.91 -14.21
CA SER A 117 -0.88 14.13 -13.09
C SER A 117 -0.35 12.85 -12.47
N TYR A 118 -0.91 11.66 -12.76
CA TYR A 118 -0.56 10.42 -12.07
C TYR A 118 -0.46 9.23 -13.03
N VAL A 119 0.43 8.29 -12.69
CA VAL A 119 0.60 7.02 -13.42
C VAL A 119 0.37 5.87 -12.45
N ARG A 120 -0.45 4.90 -12.84
CA ARG A 120 -0.61 3.62 -12.13
C ARG A 120 0.20 2.55 -12.82
N PHE A 121 1.03 1.86 -12.07
CA PHE A 121 1.61 0.58 -12.47
C PHE A 121 0.75 -0.55 -11.92
N VAL A 122 0.42 -1.52 -12.77
CA VAL A 122 -0.33 -2.71 -12.42
C VAL A 122 0.52 -3.93 -12.78
N ALA A 123 0.93 -4.70 -11.78
CA ALA A 123 1.72 -5.90 -11.93
C ALA A 123 0.83 -7.14 -11.77
N THR A 124 0.66 -7.93 -12.83
CA THR A 124 -0.17 -9.14 -12.82
C THR A 124 0.60 -10.39 -13.19
N GLY A 125 0.19 -11.53 -12.63
CA GLY A 125 0.87 -12.81 -12.82
C GLY A 125 2.29 -12.81 -12.24
N GLY A 126 3.09 -13.78 -12.66
CA GLY A 126 4.40 -14.05 -12.07
C GLY A 126 4.33 -14.80 -10.74
N THR A 127 5.48 -15.16 -10.21
CA THR A 127 5.59 -15.94 -8.97
C THR A 127 6.75 -15.46 -8.12
N TYR A 128 6.61 -15.58 -6.81
CA TYR A 128 7.66 -15.29 -5.84
C TYR A 128 7.74 -16.41 -4.81
N THR A 129 8.80 -16.41 -4.02
CA THR A 129 8.93 -17.29 -2.85
C THR A 129 8.52 -16.48 -1.62
N SER A 130 7.48 -16.93 -0.92
CA SER A 130 7.04 -16.27 0.31
C SER A 130 8.14 -16.33 1.37
N THR A 131 8.43 -15.21 2.02
CA THR A 131 9.41 -15.21 3.12
C THR A 131 8.91 -15.95 4.36
N ALA A 132 7.60 -15.99 4.58
CA ALA A 132 7.00 -16.55 5.79
C ALA A 132 7.02 -18.09 5.81
N ASP A 133 6.73 -18.75 4.68
CA ASP A 133 6.61 -20.22 4.62
C ASP A 133 7.47 -20.88 3.52
N LYS A 134 8.24 -20.08 2.76
CA LYS A 134 9.11 -20.51 1.64
C LYS A 134 8.37 -21.17 0.48
N THR A 135 7.05 -21.07 0.45
CA THR A 135 6.24 -21.61 -0.63
C THR A 135 6.30 -20.72 -1.86
N LYS A 136 6.11 -21.32 -3.04
CA LYS A 136 6.02 -20.57 -4.29
C LYS A 136 4.60 -20.04 -4.45
N GLN A 137 4.43 -18.73 -4.36
CA GLN A 137 3.14 -18.05 -4.46
C GLN A 137 2.99 -17.39 -5.83
N THR A 138 1.74 -17.33 -6.31
CA THR A 138 1.40 -16.57 -7.52
C THR A 138 1.05 -15.15 -7.11
N ASN A 139 1.62 -14.17 -7.82
CA ASN A 139 1.20 -12.79 -7.67
C ASN A 139 -0.15 -12.60 -8.40
N GLY A 140 -1.17 -12.13 -7.69
CA GLY A 140 -2.49 -11.88 -8.26
C GLY A 140 -2.48 -10.61 -9.10
N SER A 141 -2.63 -9.47 -8.42
CA SER A 141 -2.48 -8.14 -9.00
C SER A 141 -2.00 -7.18 -7.92
N LEU A 142 -0.85 -6.56 -8.13
CA LEU A 142 -0.37 -5.46 -7.30
C LEU A 142 -0.38 -4.17 -8.07
N GLU A 143 -0.56 -3.07 -7.35
CA GLU A 143 -0.64 -1.75 -7.95
C GLU A 143 0.23 -0.75 -7.21
N LEU A 144 0.67 0.26 -7.93
CA LEU A 144 1.35 1.43 -7.38
C LEU A 144 0.89 2.64 -8.16
N VAL A 145 0.57 3.74 -7.49
CA VAL A 145 0.31 5.02 -8.16
C VAL A 145 1.41 6.00 -7.80
N THR A 146 2.01 6.64 -8.80
CA THR A 146 3.00 7.70 -8.61
C THR A 146 2.47 9.05 -9.11
N PRO A 147 2.72 10.16 -8.39
CA PRO A 147 2.36 11.52 -8.79
C PRO A 147 3.29 12.11 -9.85
N TYR A 148 4.48 11.54 -10.05
CA TYR A 148 5.39 11.98 -11.08
C TYR A 148 6.49 10.94 -11.38
N ILE A 149 7.17 11.16 -12.49
CA ILE A 149 8.18 10.34 -13.12
C ILE A 149 9.14 11.34 -13.75
N THR A 150 10.27 11.52 -13.10
CA THR A 150 11.31 12.47 -13.50
C THR A 150 12.65 11.76 -13.53
N THR A 151 13.64 12.41 -14.11
CA THR A 151 15.04 11.96 -14.07
C THR A 151 15.59 11.80 -12.64
N ALA A 152 14.96 12.42 -11.63
CA ALA A 152 15.32 12.25 -10.23
C ALA A 152 14.45 11.18 -9.51
N PHE A 153 13.34 10.75 -10.12
CA PHE A 153 12.38 9.85 -9.51
C PHE A 153 11.68 9.02 -10.60
N ASN A 154 12.30 7.90 -10.96
CA ASN A 154 11.81 6.99 -11.99
C ASN A 154 12.04 5.51 -11.67
N ASN A 155 12.37 5.20 -10.42
CA ASN A 155 12.51 3.84 -9.92
C ASN A 155 11.39 3.55 -8.90
N PHE A 156 10.61 2.50 -9.12
CA PHE A 156 9.43 2.20 -8.29
C PHE A 156 9.41 0.75 -7.81
N VAL A 157 8.95 0.52 -6.58
CA VAL A 157 8.79 -0.80 -5.98
C VAL A 157 7.31 -1.07 -5.73
N ILE A 158 6.74 -2.00 -6.50
CA ILE A 158 5.32 -2.36 -6.45
C ILE A 158 5.13 -3.46 -5.39
N THR A 159 4.33 -3.20 -4.37
CA THR A 159 4.13 -4.09 -3.21
C THR A 159 2.65 -4.23 -2.81
N PRO A 160 2.30 -5.19 -1.94
CA PRO A 160 1.01 -5.26 -1.27
C PRO A 160 0.59 -3.93 -0.60
N LEU A 161 1.53 -3.20 -0.01
CA LEU A 161 1.22 -1.94 0.67
C LEU A 161 1.00 -0.79 -0.32
N SER A 162 1.77 -0.71 -1.42
CA SER A 162 1.45 0.24 -2.50
C SER A 162 0.12 -0.09 -3.16
N HIS A 163 -0.25 -1.38 -3.21
CA HIS A 163 -1.54 -1.82 -3.74
C HIS A 163 -2.70 -1.33 -2.86
N VAL A 164 -2.59 -1.48 -1.54
CA VAL A 164 -3.56 -0.92 -0.58
C VAL A 164 -3.72 0.60 -0.77
N ALA A 165 -2.61 1.33 -0.95
CA ALA A 165 -2.67 2.76 -1.25
C ALA A 165 -3.37 3.06 -2.58
N SER A 166 -3.03 2.33 -3.65
CA SER A 166 -3.67 2.48 -4.97
C SER A 166 -5.19 2.25 -4.91
N GLN A 167 -5.63 1.20 -4.22
CA GLN A 167 -7.04 0.89 -4.03
C GLN A 167 -7.74 2.01 -3.24
N ARG A 168 -7.13 2.50 -2.17
CA ARG A 168 -7.69 3.61 -1.41
C ARG A 168 -7.78 4.89 -2.23
N MET A 169 -6.75 5.21 -3.00
CA MET A 169 -6.76 6.38 -3.88
C MET A 169 -7.91 6.30 -4.88
N THR A 170 -8.13 5.13 -5.49
CA THR A 170 -9.27 4.88 -6.37
C THR A 170 -10.60 5.17 -5.66
N GLN A 171 -10.75 4.71 -4.41
CA GLN A 171 -11.97 4.90 -3.65
C GLN A 171 -12.23 6.37 -3.26
N VAL A 172 -11.20 7.13 -2.91
CA VAL A 172 -11.36 8.55 -2.58
C VAL A 172 -11.67 9.36 -3.84
N ALA A 173 -11.01 9.06 -4.96
CA ALA A 173 -11.26 9.74 -6.23
C ALA A 173 -12.67 9.44 -6.78
N SER A 174 -13.12 8.19 -6.71
CA SER A 174 -14.44 7.76 -7.19
C SER A 174 -15.61 8.38 -6.40
N THR A 175 -15.34 8.85 -5.17
CA THR A 175 -16.31 9.54 -4.32
C THR A 175 -16.23 11.07 -4.40
N GLY A 176 -15.49 11.60 -5.39
CA GLY A 176 -15.42 13.03 -5.72
C GLY A 176 -14.18 13.74 -5.17
N GLY A 177 -13.24 13.03 -4.56
CA GLY A 177 -11.95 13.59 -4.18
C GLY A 177 -11.08 13.93 -5.40
N THR A 178 -10.25 14.97 -5.31
CA THR A 178 -9.23 15.22 -6.34
C THR A 178 -8.15 14.15 -6.27
N LEU A 179 -7.43 13.88 -7.37
CA LEU A 179 -6.33 12.90 -7.37
C LEU A 179 -5.23 13.25 -6.34
N ALA A 180 -4.92 14.53 -6.15
CA ALA A 180 -3.95 14.96 -5.14
C ALA A 180 -4.41 14.67 -3.70
N HIS A 181 -5.69 14.94 -3.40
CA HIS A 181 -6.26 14.61 -2.09
C HIS A 181 -6.37 13.09 -1.89
N ALA A 182 -6.79 12.36 -2.92
CA ALA A 182 -6.91 10.91 -2.90
C ALA A 182 -5.55 10.24 -2.67
N TYR A 183 -4.50 10.71 -3.35
CA TYR A 183 -3.14 10.22 -3.20
C TYR A 183 -2.59 10.44 -1.79
N THR A 184 -2.66 11.68 -1.28
CA THR A 184 -2.15 12.01 0.06
C THR A 184 -2.93 11.30 1.17
N SER A 185 -4.25 11.14 1.02
CA SER A 185 -5.09 10.35 1.94
C SER A 185 -4.74 8.86 1.93
N ALA A 186 -4.47 8.29 0.76
CA ALA A 186 -4.08 6.89 0.63
C ALA A 186 -2.70 6.60 1.23
N ALA A 187 -1.72 7.45 0.93
CA ALA A 187 -0.40 7.34 1.51
C ALA A 187 -0.44 7.50 3.04
N GLY A 188 -1.16 8.51 3.56
CA GLY A 188 -1.31 8.70 5.01
C GLY A 188 -1.92 7.51 5.75
N MET A 189 -2.68 6.65 5.06
CA MET A 189 -3.22 5.41 5.60
C MET A 189 -2.20 4.27 5.63
N VAL A 190 -1.34 4.17 4.61
CA VAL A 190 -0.39 3.05 4.46
C VAL A 190 0.93 3.29 5.20
N LEU A 191 1.37 4.53 5.39
CA LEU A 191 2.61 4.80 6.13
C LEU A 191 2.57 4.25 7.57
N PRO A 192 1.46 4.38 8.32
CA PRO A 192 1.29 3.65 9.58
C PRO A 192 1.23 2.13 9.40
N LEU A 193 0.90 1.57 8.24
CA LEU A 193 0.99 0.12 8.01
C LEU A 193 2.43 -0.33 7.70
N ILE A 194 3.34 0.57 7.32
CA ILE A 194 4.75 0.25 7.12
C ILE A 194 5.51 0.38 8.45
N GLY A 195 5.22 1.44 9.21
CA GLY A 195 5.91 1.77 10.45
C GLY A 195 5.17 1.41 11.74
N PHE A 196 3.87 1.10 11.67
CA PHE A 196 2.96 0.78 12.78
C PHE A 196 3.25 1.43 14.14
N SER A 197 3.45 2.75 14.09
CA SER A 197 3.79 3.68 15.18
C SER A 197 5.30 3.77 15.48
N ASP A 198 5.85 4.98 15.22
CA ASP A 198 7.22 5.49 15.42
C ASP A 198 8.25 5.41 14.24
N PRO A 199 9.30 6.27 14.23
CA PRO A 199 9.74 7.07 13.07
C PRO A 199 10.69 6.32 12.14
N ILE A 200 10.19 5.25 11.52
CA ILE A 200 11.04 4.32 10.77
C ILE A 200 11.01 4.58 9.26
N LEU A 201 10.02 5.33 8.80
CA LEU A 201 10.11 6.02 7.52
C LEU A 201 11.00 7.26 7.68
N PRO A 202 11.70 7.72 6.62
CA PRO A 202 12.45 8.98 6.66
C PRO A 202 11.60 10.04 7.36
N GLN A 203 12.16 10.69 8.39
CA GLN A 203 11.41 11.63 9.27
C GLN A 203 10.77 12.81 8.53
N ASP A 204 10.98 12.94 7.22
CA ASP A 204 10.26 13.86 6.38
C ASP A 204 8.86 13.34 6.01
N THR A 205 7.92 13.52 6.93
CA THR A 205 6.49 13.29 6.67
C THR A 205 5.93 14.19 5.56
N ASN A 206 6.68 15.21 5.10
CA ASN A 206 6.24 16.08 4.02
C ASN A 206 6.34 15.41 2.64
N THR A 207 7.10 14.32 2.49
CA THR A 207 7.17 13.54 1.23
C THR A 207 7.13 12.03 1.41
N GLY A 208 6.99 11.52 2.65
CA GLY A 208 7.03 10.08 2.94
C GLY A 208 6.09 9.21 2.09
N GLY A 209 4.96 9.74 1.62
CA GLY A 209 4.05 9.04 0.70
C GLY A 209 4.55 8.90 -0.74
N VAL A 210 5.54 9.68 -1.15
CA VAL A 210 6.28 9.51 -2.41
C VAL A 210 7.52 8.66 -2.17
N ASP A 211 8.25 8.91 -1.09
CA ASP A 211 9.56 8.30 -0.86
C ASP A 211 9.48 6.78 -0.69
N TYR A 212 8.42 6.27 -0.04
CA TYR A 212 8.23 4.83 0.13
C TYR A 212 8.03 4.08 -1.20
N LEU A 213 7.63 4.77 -2.27
CA LEU A 213 7.41 4.16 -3.59
C LEU A 213 8.72 3.70 -4.24
N ALA A 214 9.86 4.26 -3.84
CA ALA A 214 11.18 3.86 -4.34
C ALA A 214 11.98 3.03 -3.33
N LEU A 215 11.43 2.83 -2.12
CA LEU A 215 12.09 2.12 -1.05
C LEU A 215 12.08 0.61 -1.31
N VAL A 216 13.25 0.03 -1.52
CA VAL A 216 13.42 -1.42 -1.65
C VAL A 216 13.33 -2.06 -0.24
N PRO A 217 12.36 -2.96 0.01
CA PRO A 217 12.23 -3.65 1.29
C PRO A 217 13.52 -4.38 1.70
N GLY A 218 13.94 -4.23 2.95
CA GLY A 218 15.15 -4.86 3.51
C GLY A 218 16.47 -4.26 3.02
N SER A 219 16.44 -3.20 2.21
CA SER A 219 17.64 -2.46 1.82
C SER A 219 18.14 -1.57 2.96
N SER A 220 19.32 -0.95 2.80
CA SER A 220 19.83 0.02 3.77
C SER A 220 18.95 1.27 3.93
N GLY A 221 18.06 1.56 2.97
CA GLY A 221 17.07 2.61 3.10
C GLY A 221 15.87 2.20 3.96
N ASP A 222 15.63 0.90 4.10
CA ASP A 222 14.54 0.34 4.91
C ASP A 222 15.03 0.22 6.35
N THR A 223 14.99 1.34 7.05
CA THR A 223 15.51 1.44 8.41
C THR A 223 14.81 0.41 9.30
N LEU A 224 15.59 -0.36 10.07
CA LEU A 224 15.08 -1.45 10.91
C LEU A 224 14.19 -2.46 10.14
N ASN A 225 14.39 -2.64 8.82
CA ASN A 225 13.63 -3.57 7.97
C ASN A 225 12.09 -3.41 8.05
N ALA A 226 11.59 -2.20 8.35
CA ALA A 226 10.17 -1.95 8.55
C ALA A 226 9.28 -2.46 7.43
N TYR A 227 9.68 -2.13 6.21
CA TYR A 227 8.89 -2.43 5.06
C TYR A 227 8.93 -3.94 4.79
N ALA A 228 10.10 -4.55 4.84
CA ALA A 228 10.23 -6.00 4.71
C ALA A 228 9.40 -6.77 5.75
N ASP A 229 9.42 -6.33 7.01
CA ASP A 229 8.69 -6.99 8.10
C ASP A 229 7.18 -6.84 7.93
N ALA A 230 6.71 -5.66 7.53
CA ALA A 230 5.30 -5.44 7.23
C ALA A 230 4.82 -6.36 6.10
N LEU A 231 5.63 -6.53 5.05
CA LEU A 231 5.34 -7.43 3.93
C LEU A 231 5.39 -8.91 4.34
N ASN A 232 6.33 -9.28 5.22
CA ASN A 232 6.36 -10.63 5.80
C ASN A 232 5.13 -10.90 6.67
N ALA A 233 4.63 -9.90 7.41
CA ALA A 233 3.43 -10.03 8.22
C ALA A 233 2.17 -10.24 7.37
N VAL A 234 2.09 -9.62 6.19
CA VAL A 234 1.03 -9.94 5.19
C VAL A 234 1.07 -11.43 4.87
N GLU A 235 2.23 -12.00 4.62
CA GLU A 235 2.36 -13.41 4.29
C GLU A 235 2.09 -14.35 5.47
N ALA A 236 2.51 -13.98 6.67
CA ALA A 236 2.26 -14.72 7.91
C ALA A 236 0.76 -14.83 8.22
N TYR A 237 -0.02 -13.79 7.89
CA TYR A 237 -1.48 -13.84 7.95
C TYR A 237 -2.04 -14.94 7.05
N GLY A 238 -1.49 -15.08 5.83
CA GLY A 238 -1.81 -16.18 4.92
C GLY A 238 -1.49 -17.56 5.49
N VAL A 239 -0.34 -17.72 6.15
CA VAL A 239 0.03 -18.98 6.81
C VAL A 239 -0.95 -19.32 7.93
N LYS A 240 -1.26 -18.35 8.79
CA LYS A 240 -2.14 -18.55 9.94
C LYS A 240 -3.54 -18.97 9.52
N TYR A 241 -4.09 -18.38 8.47
CA TYR A 241 -5.46 -18.64 8.06
C TYR A 241 -5.60 -19.56 6.87
N ASP A 242 -4.49 -20.14 6.41
CA ASP A 242 -4.44 -21.02 5.24
C ASP A 242 -5.07 -20.33 4.01
N LEU A 243 -4.57 -19.14 3.67
CA LEU A 243 -5.05 -18.35 2.54
C LEU A 243 -3.92 -18.17 1.50
N PRO A 244 -4.21 -18.28 0.19
CA PRO A 244 -3.26 -17.88 -0.86
C PRO A 244 -2.89 -16.40 -0.73
N SER A 245 -1.67 -16.03 -1.09
CA SER A 245 -1.20 -14.64 -0.92
C SER A 245 -2.07 -13.60 -1.62
N SER A 246 -2.54 -13.89 -2.83
CA SER A 246 -3.43 -12.99 -3.58
C SER A 246 -4.74 -12.70 -2.84
N VAL A 247 -5.22 -13.65 -2.02
CA VAL A 247 -6.41 -13.45 -1.19
C VAL A 247 -6.08 -12.60 0.03
N VAL A 248 -4.90 -12.78 0.63
CA VAL A 248 -4.47 -11.94 1.75
C VAL A 248 -4.29 -10.48 1.31
N GLU A 249 -3.68 -10.27 0.15
CA GLU A 249 -3.55 -8.94 -0.48
C GLU A 249 -4.93 -8.30 -0.72
N GLN A 250 -5.90 -9.07 -1.23
CA GLN A 250 -7.29 -8.64 -1.39
C GLN A 250 -7.93 -8.29 -0.03
N VAL A 251 -7.77 -9.13 0.98
CA VAL A 251 -8.33 -8.91 2.32
C VAL A 251 -7.77 -7.64 2.95
N LEU A 252 -6.46 -7.44 2.85
CA LEU A 252 -5.81 -6.25 3.39
C LEU A 252 -6.31 -4.99 2.67
N SER A 253 -6.36 -4.99 1.34
CA SER A 253 -6.79 -3.83 0.57
C SER A 253 -8.28 -3.50 0.75
N GLN A 254 -9.15 -4.51 0.74
CA GLN A 254 -10.59 -4.32 0.88
C GLN A 254 -10.99 -3.94 2.31
N SER A 255 -10.36 -4.54 3.33
CA SER A 255 -10.69 -4.24 4.74
C SER A 255 -10.25 -2.85 5.18
N GLN A 256 -9.32 -2.21 4.45
CA GLN A 256 -8.83 -0.85 4.72
C GLN A 256 -9.33 0.18 3.70
N LEU A 257 -10.24 -0.19 2.78
CA LEU A 257 -10.58 0.63 1.63
C LEU A 257 -11.18 2.01 1.97
N THR A 258 -11.76 2.17 3.16
CA THR A 258 -12.29 3.45 3.69
C THR A 258 -11.34 4.12 4.70
N GLY A 259 -10.22 3.47 5.04
CA GLY A 259 -9.24 3.92 6.03
C GLY A 259 -9.58 3.59 7.46
N GLN A 260 -10.61 2.77 7.63
CA GLN A 260 -10.99 2.17 8.89
C GLN A 260 -11.19 0.69 8.60
N ALA A 261 -10.82 -0.16 9.56
CA ALA A 261 -11.01 -1.59 9.44
C ALA A 261 -12.49 -1.93 9.24
N SER A 262 -12.78 -2.74 8.23
CA SER A 262 -14.13 -3.19 7.89
C SER A 262 -14.13 -4.62 7.38
N THR A 263 -15.20 -5.35 7.67
CA THR A 263 -15.48 -6.69 7.10
C THR A 263 -16.35 -6.63 5.84
N THR A 264 -16.76 -5.43 5.44
CA THR A 264 -17.58 -5.16 4.25
C THR A 264 -16.94 -4.08 3.37
N LEU A 265 -17.24 -4.17 2.08
CA LEU A 265 -16.92 -3.17 1.08
C LEU A 265 -17.76 -1.89 1.30
N PRO A 266 -17.36 -0.73 0.73
CA PRO A 266 -18.10 0.53 0.85
C PRO A 266 -19.56 0.46 0.37
N ASN A 267 -19.87 -0.47 -0.55
CA ASN A 267 -21.23 -0.72 -1.03
C ASN A 267 -22.07 -1.64 -0.10
N GLY A 268 -21.52 -2.05 1.04
CA GLY A 268 -22.14 -2.94 2.01
C GLY A 268 -22.00 -4.44 1.73
N ALA A 269 -21.39 -4.83 0.59
CA ALA A 269 -21.16 -6.24 0.29
C ALA A 269 -20.11 -6.84 1.23
N ALA A 270 -20.28 -8.11 1.61
CA ALA A 270 -19.29 -8.81 2.42
C ALA A 270 -17.99 -9.01 1.64
N ILE A 271 -16.85 -8.89 2.34
CA ILE A 271 -15.55 -9.27 1.79
C ILE A 271 -15.49 -10.79 1.74
N ASN A 272 -15.61 -11.36 0.54
CA ASN A 272 -15.48 -12.80 0.33
C ASN A 272 -14.00 -13.17 0.28
N ILE A 273 -13.61 -14.14 1.10
CA ILE A 273 -12.23 -14.60 1.20
C ILE A 273 -12.05 -16.01 0.61
N GLY A 274 -13.14 -16.72 0.30
CA GLY A 274 -13.06 -18.05 -0.31
C GLY A 274 -12.57 -19.13 0.65
N GLN A 275 -12.40 -20.35 0.14
CA GLN A 275 -12.02 -21.50 0.98
C GLN A 275 -11.37 -22.60 0.15
N TRP A 276 -10.47 -23.38 0.76
CA TRP A 276 -9.96 -24.62 0.16
C TRP A 276 -11.04 -25.68 0.02
N GLN A 277 -11.10 -26.31 -1.16
CA GLN A 277 -11.98 -27.43 -1.47
C GLN A 277 -11.17 -28.46 -2.25
N SER A 278 -11.00 -29.66 -1.69
CA SER A 278 -10.26 -30.76 -2.33
C SER A 278 -8.85 -30.36 -2.85
N GLY A 279 -8.13 -29.53 -2.09
CA GLY A 279 -6.77 -29.08 -2.45
C GLY A 279 -6.69 -27.95 -3.47
N THR A 280 -7.82 -27.42 -3.93
CA THR A 280 -7.89 -26.22 -4.78
C THR A 280 -8.56 -25.08 -4.02
N PHE A 281 -8.04 -23.87 -4.14
CA PHE A 281 -8.67 -22.71 -3.52
C PHE A 281 -9.88 -22.24 -4.34
N ASN A 282 -11.06 -22.23 -3.72
CA ASN A 282 -12.29 -21.73 -4.33
C ASN A 282 -12.57 -20.30 -3.85
N THR A 283 -12.27 -19.31 -4.70
CA THR A 283 -12.53 -17.88 -4.43
C THR A 283 -14.00 -17.52 -4.37
N SER A 284 -14.89 -18.40 -4.86
CA SER A 284 -16.34 -18.22 -4.87
C SER A 284 -17.04 -18.94 -3.73
N ALA A 285 -16.31 -19.69 -2.89
CA ALA A 285 -16.87 -20.27 -1.68
C ALA A 285 -17.42 -19.17 -0.77
N THR A 286 -18.57 -19.39 -0.15
CA THR A 286 -19.24 -18.43 0.73
C THR A 286 -18.59 -18.41 2.12
N TYR A 287 -17.35 -17.94 2.18
CA TYR A 287 -16.60 -17.74 3.42
C TYR A 287 -16.09 -16.30 3.44
N THR A 288 -16.46 -15.55 4.46
CA THR A 288 -16.29 -14.09 4.51
C THR A 288 -15.30 -13.67 5.58
N LEU A 289 -14.73 -12.47 5.43
CA LEU A 289 -13.85 -11.89 6.44
C LEU A 289 -14.54 -11.77 7.80
N ALA A 290 -15.82 -11.39 7.84
CA ALA A 290 -16.60 -11.35 9.08
C ALA A 290 -16.66 -12.71 9.80
N THR A 291 -16.80 -13.79 9.04
CA THR A 291 -16.80 -15.15 9.59
C THR A 291 -15.43 -15.53 10.16
N LEU A 292 -14.35 -15.17 9.47
CA LEU A 292 -12.99 -15.39 9.93
C LEU A 292 -12.69 -14.60 11.21
N GLU A 293 -13.00 -13.30 11.23
CA GLU A 293 -12.77 -12.44 12.39
C GLU A 293 -13.57 -12.93 13.61
N ALA A 294 -14.85 -13.30 13.44
CA ALA A 294 -15.68 -13.82 14.52
C ALA A 294 -15.10 -15.09 15.17
N ALA A 295 -14.42 -15.93 14.40
CA ALA A 295 -13.73 -17.11 14.90
C ALA A 295 -12.41 -16.79 15.63
N ASN A 296 -11.88 -15.57 15.49
CA ASN A 296 -10.57 -15.14 15.97
C ASN A 296 -10.65 -13.85 16.79
N ALA A 297 -11.59 -13.79 17.74
CA ALA A 297 -11.77 -12.69 18.68
C ALA A 297 -12.05 -11.32 18.05
N ASN A 298 -12.58 -11.28 16.82
CA ASN A 298 -12.88 -10.07 16.05
C ASN A 298 -11.65 -9.17 15.82
N VAL A 299 -10.47 -9.77 15.67
CA VAL A 299 -9.24 -9.02 15.37
C VAL A 299 -9.19 -8.71 13.86
N PRO A 300 -9.14 -7.43 13.46
CA PRO A 300 -9.09 -7.06 12.04
C PRO A 300 -7.73 -7.42 11.41
N PRO A 301 -7.66 -7.64 10.08
CA PRO A 301 -6.43 -8.11 9.41
C PRO A 301 -5.19 -7.28 9.73
N TYR A 302 -5.27 -5.96 9.66
CA TYR A 302 -4.13 -5.08 9.92
C TYR A 302 -3.59 -5.23 11.35
N ALA A 303 -4.48 -5.40 12.34
CA ALA A 303 -4.09 -5.51 13.73
C ALA A 303 -3.44 -6.87 13.98
N ASP A 304 -3.93 -7.93 13.34
CA ASP A 304 -3.34 -9.26 13.42
C ASP A 304 -1.95 -9.29 12.73
N MET A 305 -1.83 -8.66 11.56
CA MET A 305 -0.54 -8.41 10.87
C MET A 305 0.44 -7.67 11.78
N HIS A 306 -0.02 -6.63 12.47
CA HIS A 306 0.80 -5.92 13.42
C HIS A 306 1.27 -6.80 14.58
N GLN A 307 0.37 -7.63 15.13
CA GLN A 307 0.72 -8.58 16.19
C GLN A 307 1.80 -9.58 15.75
N PHE A 308 1.79 -10.03 14.49
CA PHE A 308 2.86 -10.91 13.99
C PHE A 308 4.23 -10.28 14.07
N MET A 309 4.38 -9.01 13.68
CA MET A 309 5.69 -8.35 13.77
C MET A 309 6.16 -8.26 15.23
N LEU A 310 5.25 -7.96 16.16
CA LEU A 310 5.57 -7.97 17.59
C LEU A 310 6.06 -9.35 18.04
N TRP A 311 5.43 -10.43 17.54
CA TRP A 311 5.84 -11.79 17.89
C TRP A 311 7.18 -12.19 17.29
N GLU A 312 7.46 -11.82 16.04
CA GLU A 312 8.74 -12.10 15.37
C GLU A 312 9.91 -11.37 16.04
N TYR A 313 9.77 -10.07 16.32
CA TYR A 313 10.78 -9.31 17.06
C TYR A 313 10.93 -9.84 18.48
N GLY A 314 9.81 -10.11 19.16
CA GLY A 314 9.84 -10.68 20.51
C GLY A 314 10.55 -12.02 20.55
N HIS A 315 10.31 -12.89 19.56
CA HIS A 315 10.97 -14.19 19.44
C HIS A 315 12.48 -14.04 19.19
N ALA A 316 12.88 -13.22 18.21
CA ALA A 316 14.28 -12.99 17.87
C ALA A 316 15.09 -12.43 19.07
N ASP A 317 14.51 -11.47 19.78
CA ASP A 317 15.17 -10.84 20.91
C ASP A 317 15.17 -11.74 22.16
N CYS A 318 14.13 -12.57 22.35
CA CYS A 318 14.14 -13.62 23.36
C CYS A 318 15.19 -14.70 23.10
N ALA A 319 15.45 -15.03 21.83
CA ALA A 319 16.51 -15.99 21.47
C ALA A 319 17.91 -15.41 21.69
N SER A 320 18.11 -14.10 21.43
CA SER A 320 19.40 -13.43 21.59
C SER A 320 19.70 -12.95 23.01
N GLY A 321 18.65 -12.75 23.83
CA GLY A 321 18.75 -12.10 25.15
C GLY A 321 18.98 -10.59 25.08
N ASN A 322 18.94 -9.99 23.88
CA ASN A 322 19.09 -8.56 23.65
C ASN A 322 17.76 -7.97 23.17
N TYR A 323 17.08 -7.21 24.04
CA TYR A 323 15.78 -6.60 23.76
C TYR A 323 15.85 -5.16 23.22
N THR A 324 17.05 -4.61 23.04
CA THR A 324 17.23 -3.24 22.51
C THR A 324 16.62 -3.08 21.11
N PRO A 325 16.77 -4.02 20.16
CA PRO A 325 16.12 -3.91 18.85
C PRO A 325 14.60 -3.82 18.96
N TYR A 326 13.96 -4.67 19.77
CA TYR A 326 12.53 -4.64 20.03
C TYR A 326 12.09 -3.28 20.54
N PHE A 327 12.75 -2.70 21.55
CA PHE A 327 12.35 -1.41 22.10
C PHE A 327 12.74 -0.21 21.24
N THR A 328 13.69 -0.38 20.31
CA THR A 328 13.97 0.62 19.28
C THR A 328 12.82 0.67 18.27
N ARG A 329 12.24 -0.49 17.97
CA ARG A 329 11.11 -0.68 17.05
C ARG A 329 9.76 -0.33 17.68
N PHE A 330 9.57 -0.75 18.93
CA PHE A 330 8.33 -0.63 19.70
C PHE A 330 8.66 -0.03 21.07
N PRO A 331 8.87 1.30 21.14
CA PRO A 331 9.22 1.96 22.40
C PRO A 331 8.13 1.76 23.45
N LEU A 332 8.54 1.52 24.69
CA LEU A 332 7.60 1.47 25.80
C LEU A 332 7.05 2.87 26.08
N ALA A 333 5.74 2.96 26.30
CA ALA A 333 5.17 4.21 26.79
C ALA A 333 5.70 4.51 28.20
N PRO A 334 5.80 5.79 28.61
CA PRO A 334 6.27 6.14 29.94
C PRO A 334 5.48 5.41 31.06
N GLY A 335 6.18 4.60 31.85
CA GLY A 335 5.59 3.83 32.96
C GLY A 335 5.12 2.42 32.60
N GLU A 336 5.22 1.99 31.34
CA GLU A 336 4.96 0.60 30.97
C GLU A 336 6.08 -0.33 31.46
N PRO A 337 5.74 -1.48 32.07
CA PRO A 337 6.73 -2.44 32.51
C PRO A 337 7.41 -3.10 31.30
N ASN A 338 8.69 -3.41 31.44
CA ASN A 338 9.40 -4.18 30.43
C ASN A 338 8.78 -5.58 30.32
N LEU A 339 8.13 -5.85 29.18
CA LEU A 339 7.41 -7.08 28.88
C LEU A 339 8.30 -8.34 29.00
N PHE A 340 9.60 -8.23 28.76
CA PHE A 340 10.54 -9.35 28.84
C PHE A 340 10.98 -9.67 30.28
N THR A 341 10.76 -8.76 31.23
CA THR A 341 11.16 -8.96 32.65
C THR A 341 10.10 -9.66 33.51
N SER A 342 8.85 -9.76 33.04
CA SER A 342 7.73 -10.35 33.78
C SER A 342 7.57 -11.88 33.62
N GLY A 343 8.57 -12.56 33.04
CA GLY A 343 8.70 -14.02 33.06
C GLY A 343 7.79 -14.82 32.10
N GLY A 344 6.87 -14.17 31.37
CA GLY A 344 5.93 -14.85 30.47
C GLY A 344 6.02 -14.49 28.98
N ALA A 345 6.55 -13.32 28.64
CA ALA A 345 6.51 -12.81 27.26
C ALA A 345 7.30 -13.67 26.28
N CYS A 346 8.52 -14.08 26.62
CA CYS A 346 9.33 -14.95 25.75
C CYS A 346 8.66 -16.29 25.47
N THR A 347 8.03 -16.90 26.48
CA THR A 347 7.27 -18.14 26.30
C THR A 347 6.10 -17.93 25.34
N ALA A 348 5.39 -16.81 25.47
CA ALA A 348 4.27 -16.46 24.58
C ALA A 348 4.75 -16.23 23.14
N TYR A 349 5.76 -15.39 22.92
CA TYR A 349 6.30 -15.10 21.58
C TYR A 349 6.84 -16.36 20.90
N ASN A 350 7.64 -17.16 21.60
CA ASN A 350 8.14 -18.44 21.07
C ASN A 350 6.99 -19.39 20.74
N GLY A 351 5.95 -19.44 21.58
CA GLY A 351 4.76 -20.24 21.33
C GLY A 351 3.99 -19.78 20.10
N TYR A 352 3.84 -18.47 19.88
CA TYR A 352 3.16 -17.92 18.70
C TYR A 352 3.89 -18.28 17.41
N VAL A 353 5.21 -18.02 17.33
CA VAL A 353 6.02 -18.36 16.15
C VAL A 353 5.98 -19.87 15.89
N SER A 354 6.17 -20.70 16.92
CA SER A 354 6.09 -22.17 16.79
C SER A 354 4.73 -22.66 16.27
N ASN A 355 3.63 -22.01 16.66
CA ASN A 355 2.29 -22.36 16.18
C ASN A 355 2.09 -22.02 14.70
N ILE A 356 2.70 -20.94 14.21
CA ILE A 356 2.68 -20.56 12.80
C ILE A 356 3.55 -21.51 11.99
N ASP A 357 4.74 -21.81 12.47
CA ASP A 357 5.65 -22.76 11.85
C ASP A 357 5.00 -24.15 11.70
N ALA A 358 4.32 -24.62 12.74
CA ALA A 358 3.60 -25.89 12.70
C ALA A 358 2.53 -25.93 11.59
N LYS A 359 1.87 -24.80 11.31
CA LYS A 359 0.83 -24.72 10.27
C LYS A 359 1.38 -24.91 8.86
N VAL A 360 2.64 -24.57 8.60
CA VAL A 360 3.22 -24.70 7.26
C VAL A 360 3.19 -26.15 6.77
N SER A 361 3.38 -27.11 7.68
CA SER A 361 3.34 -28.54 7.32
C SER A 361 1.93 -29.08 7.03
N THR A 362 0.88 -28.37 7.44
CA THR A 362 -0.51 -28.84 7.40
C THR A 362 -1.44 -27.99 6.54
N ASN A 363 -1.05 -26.77 6.18
CA ASN A 363 -1.91 -25.85 5.47
C ASN A 363 -1.92 -26.17 3.97
N GLN A 364 -3.08 -26.01 3.34
CA GLN A 364 -3.27 -26.31 1.93
C GLN A 364 -2.51 -25.33 1.04
N ARG A 365 -2.29 -24.10 1.53
CA ARG A 365 -1.40 -23.11 0.92
C ARG A 365 -0.02 -23.69 0.61
N SER A 366 0.59 -24.41 1.55
CA SER A 366 1.93 -24.98 1.37
C SER A 366 1.91 -26.32 0.66
N LEU A 367 0.82 -27.08 0.78
CA LEU A 367 0.68 -28.40 0.15
C LEU A 367 0.27 -28.33 -1.33
N ALA A 368 -0.56 -27.35 -1.72
CA ALA A 368 -1.07 -27.21 -3.08
C ALA A 368 -0.08 -26.53 -4.04
N LEU A 369 0.98 -25.89 -3.52
CA LEU A 369 1.88 -25.01 -4.27
C LEU A 369 3.33 -25.51 -4.37
N VAL A 370 3.63 -26.79 -4.07
CA VAL A 370 4.99 -27.34 -4.19
C VAL A 370 5.06 -28.63 -5.01
N THR A 371 6.01 -28.65 -5.96
CA THR A 371 6.51 -29.82 -6.69
C THR A 371 7.74 -30.43 -5.99
N GLY A 372 7.70 -30.60 -4.66
CA GLY A 372 8.80 -31.16 -3.86
C GLY A 372 8.63 -31.00 -2.34
N PRO A 373 9.22 -31.87 -1.49
CA PRO A 373 8.98 -31.87 -0.06
C PRO A 373 9.93 -30.93 0.71
N GLY A 374 9.40 -30.23 1.71
CA GLY A 374 10.20 -29.73 2.83
C GLY A 374 10.02 -28.24 3.14
N TYR A 375 9.33 -27.97 4.25
CA TYR A 375 9.39 -26.70 4.96
C TYR A 375 10.82 -26.47 5.51
N VAL A 376 11.36 -25.25 5.37
CA VAL A 376 12.61 -24.82 5.99
C VAL A 376 12.29 -23.65 6.92
N PRO A 377 12.33 -23.83 8.25
CA PRO A 377 12.18 -22.73 9.20
C PRO A 377 13.17 -21.61 8.89
N GLN A 378 12.75 -20.34 9.01
CA GLN A 378 13.73 -19.25 9.07
C GLN A 378 14.54 -19.40 10.37
N THR A 379 15.71 -20.02 10.26
CA THR A 379 16.69 -20.14 11.37
C THR A 379 17.46 -18.84 11.63
N THR A 380 17.15 -17.78 10.87
CA THR A 380 17.70 -16.44 11.05
C THR A 380 16.56 -15.43 10.98
N PRO A 381 16.33 -14.66 12.06
CA PRO A 381 15.53 -13.45 11.98
C PRO A 381 16.01 -12.58 10.82
N VAL A 382 15.11 -11.82 10.19
CA VAL A 382 15.49 -10.62 9.43
C VAL A 382 15.86 -9.50 10.43
N VAL A 383 16.70 -9.83 11.42
CA VAL A 383 17.29 -8.88 12.35
C VAL A 383 18.79 -8.98 12.13
N GLY A 384 19.30 -8.01 11.38
CA GLY A 384 20.72 -7.82 11.15
C GLY A 384 21.23 -8.44 9.85
N ALA A 385 21.06 -7.74 8.74
CA ALA A 385 22.22 -7.52 7.88
C ALA A 385 23.25 -6.73 8.70
N GLY A 386 23.93 -7.44 9.60
CA GLY A 386 25.03 -6.98 10.42
C GLY A 386 26.30 -7.67 9.96
N GLN A 387 26.67 -7.49 8.70
CA GLN A 387 27.94 -6.91 8.24
C GLN A 387 27.97 -6.82 6.71
#